data_AF-Q99PX8-F1
#
_entry.id   AF-Q99PX8-F1
#
_cell.length_a   1.000
_cell.length_b   1.000
_cell.length_c   1.000
_cell.angle_alpha   90.00
_cell.angle_beta   90.00
_cell.angle_gamma   90.00
#
_symmetry.space_group_name_H-M   'P 1'
#
loop_
_entity.id
_entity.type
_entity.pdbx_description
1 polymer ?
#
loop_
_entity_poly.entity_id
_entity_poly.type
_entity_poly.pdbx_seq_one_letter_code
_entity_poly.pdbx_strand_id
1 'polypeptide(L)'
;IIKIGRTHLQDATPLTLAQEFSGYLSMLLHSKEQIIASLPTLRELAIGGTAVGTGLNAHPELSQKVSEELTQLIGTKFISSPNKFHALTSHDAINFTHGAMKGLAANLMKIANDIRWLASGPRCGLGELIIPENEPGSSIMPGKVNPTQCEAVTMVAVQVMGNDAAIGFAASQGNFELNVFKPVIIYNFLQSLDLLADSMHSFNIHCAVGIEPNR
;
A
#
# COMPACT_ATOMS: atom_id res chain seq x y z
N ILE A 1 0.96 29.97 -3.90
CA ILE A 1 -0.14 30.31 -2.97
C ILE A 1 0.39 30.17 -1.56
N ILE A 2 0.42 31.26 -0.79
CA ILE A 2 0.83 31.26 0.62
C ILE A 2 -0.41 30.91 1.45
N LYS A 3 -0.26 30.04 2.46
CA LYS A 3 -1.30 29.64 3.41
C LYS A 3 -0.73 29.62 4.83
N ILE A 4 -1.61 29.53 5.83
CA ILE A 4 -1.21 29.35 7.22
C ILE A 4 -0.81 27.89 7.48
N GLY A 5 0.30 27.67 8.16
CA GLY A 5 0.64 26.34 8.69
C GLY A 5 -0.22 26.01 9.90
N ARG A 6 -0.45 24.72 10.14
CA ARG A 6 -1.10 24.25 11.38
C ARG A 6 -0.30 23.14 12.04
N THR A 7 0.11 23.36 13.29
CA THR A 7 0.73 22.33 14.15
C THR A 7 -0.15 22.18 15.38
N HIS A 8 -0.38 20.94 15.84
CA HIS A 8 -1.39 20.66 16.89
C HIS A 8 -2.79 21.23 16.58
N LEU A 9 -3.12 21.38 15.28
CA LEU A 9 -4.33 22.04 14.77
C LEU A 9 -4.47 23.53 15.13
N GLN A 10 -3.44 24.16 15.67
CA GLN A 10 -3.37 25.60 15.96
C GLN A 10 -2.66 26.36 14.84
N ASP A 11 -2.94 27.66 14.73
CA ASP A 11 -2.28 28.55 13.76
C ASP A 11 -0.75 28.60 14.00
N ALA A 12 0.03 28.52 12.93
CA ALA A 12 1.49 28.53 12.95
C ALA A 12 2.06 29.54 11.94
N THR A 13 3.35 29.43 11.60
CA THR A 13 3.96 30.28 10.56
C THR A 13 3.48 29.91 9.15
N PRO A 14 3.51 30.86 8.19
CA PRO A 14 3.09 30.58 6.82
C PRO A 14 4.02 29.61 6.07
N LEU A 15 3.44 28.90 5.12
CA LEU A 15 4.12 28.14 4.08
C LEU A 15 3.36 28.26 2.76
N THR A 16 3.92 27.77 1.66
CA THR A 16 3.18 27.65 0.41
C THR A 16 2.39 26.35 0.35
N LEU A 17 1.22 26.37 -0.32
CA LEU A 17 0.46 25.16 -0.61
C LEU A 17 1.30 24.12 -1.39
N ALA A 18 2.21 24.59 -2.26
CA ALA A 18 3.15 23.72 -2.95
C ALA A 18 4.12 22.99 -2.00
N GLN A 19 4.60 23.65 -0.94
CA GLN A 19 5.42 23.02 0.08
C GLN A 19 4.64 21.96 0.87
N GLU A 20 3.37 22.22 1.21
CA GLU A 20 2.50 21.22 1.85
C GLU A 20 2.36 19.96 0.96
N PHE A 21 2.04 20.15 -0.32
CA PHE A 21 1.94 19.04 -1.29
C PHE A 21 3.27 18.34 -1.57
N SER A 22 4.40 19.04 -1.45
CA SER A 22 5.72 18.42 -1.60
C SER A 22 5.99 17.35 -0.53
N GLY A 23 5.40 17.50 0.67
CA GLY A 23 5.42 16.47 1.71
C GLY A 23 4.66 15.21 1.28
N TYR A 24 3.48 15.36 0.66
CA TYR A 24 2.69 14.24 0.14
C TYR A 24 3.43 13.50 -0.98
N LEU A 25 4.06 14.24 -1.89
CA LEU A 25 4.89 13.66 -2.95
C LEU A 25 6.05 12.84 -2.36
N SER A 26 6.78 13.41 -1.39
CA SER A 26 7.89 12.71 -0.74
C SER A 26 7.44 11.43 -0.03
N MET A 27 6.29 11.44 0.65
CA MET A 27 5.69 10.23 1.24
C MET A 27 5.47 9.12 0.21
N LEU A 28 4.90 9.45 -0.95
CA LEU A 28 4.63 8.47 -2.02
C LEU A 28 5.92 7.94 -2.65
N LEU A 29 6.92 8.81 -2.87
CA LEU A 29 8.22 8.41 -3.41
C LEU A 29 8.95 7.45 -2.48
N HIS A 30 9.02 7.75 -1.18
CA HIS A 30 9.64 6.86 -0.21
C HIS A 30 8.88 5.54 -0.06
N SER A 31 7.54 5.55 -0.07
CA SER A 31 6.76 4.31 -0.05
C SER A 31 7.06 3.43 -1.28
N LYS A 32 7.18 4.02 -2.47
CA LYS A 32 7.58 3.31 -3.69
C LYS A 32 8.97 2.68 -3.53
N GLU A 33 9.95 3.43 -3.04
CA GLU A 33 11.32 2.93 -2.81
C GLU A 33 11.35 1.76 -1.84
N GLN A 34 10.61 1.87 -0.73
CA GLN A 34 10.51 0.82 0.29
C GLN A 34 9.91 -0.47 -0.27
N ILE A 35 8.84 -0.37 -1.06
CA ILE A 35 8.21 -1.54 -1.71
C ILE A 35 9.16 -2.16 -2.74
N ILE A 36 9.80 -1.35 -3.59
CA ILE A 36 10.76 -1.86 -4.58
C ILE A 36 11.94 -2.57 -3.90
N ALA A 37 12.43 -2.02 -2.78
CA ALA A 37 13.52 -2.59 -2.01
C ALA A 37 13.16 -3.93 -1.35
N SER A 38 11.87 -4.23 -1.14
CA SER A 38 11.42 -5.52 -0.57
C SER A 38 11.25 -6.62 -1.62
N LEU A 39 11.16 -6.28 -2.92
CA LEU A 39 10.93 -7.26 -3.99
C LEU A 39 12.03 -8.33 -4.17
N PRO A 40 13.33 -8.09 -3.93
CA PRO A 40 14.35 -9.11 -4.15
C PRO A 40 14.12 -10.41 -3.37
N THR A 41 13.64 -10.35 -2.13
CA THR A 41 13.39 -11.55 -1.31
C THR A 41 12.12 -12.30 -1.75
N LEU A 42 11.12 -11.60 -2.30
CA LEU A 42 9.94 -12.24 -2.90
C LEU A 42 10.24 -13.03 -4.18
N ARG A 43 11.38 -12.76 -4.82
CA ARG A 43 11.81 -13.43 -6.06
C ARG A 43 12.55 -14.74 -5.81
N GLU A 44 12.75 -15.11 -4.54
CA GLU A 44 13.33 -16.39 -4.15
C GLU A 44 12.27 -17.51 -4.18
N LEU A 45 12.47 -18.49 -5.06
CA LEU A 45 11.50 -19.56 -5.28
C LEU A 45 11.82 -20.81 -4.46
N ALA A 46 10.78 -21.33 -3.79
CA ALA A 46 10.83 -22.58 -3.02
C ALA A 46 10.80 -23.85 -3.90
N ILE A 47 10.45 -23.73 -5.19
CA ILE A 47 10.33 -24.86 -6.11
C ILE A 47 11.62 -25.69 -6.14
N GLY A 48 11.49 -27.01 -6.14
CA GLY A 48 12.62 -27.94 -5.98
C GLY A 48 12.97 -28.28 -4.52
N GLY A 49 12.39 -27.60 -3.53
CA GLY A 49 12.50 -28.00 -2.12
C GLY A 49 11.73 -29.29 -1.79
N THR A 50 10.71 -29.62 -2.59
CA THR A 50 9.83 -30.81 -2.42
C THR A 50 9.14 -30.82 -1.05
N ALA A 51 9.02 -31.96 -0.37
CA ALA A 51 8.20 -32.09 0.83
C ALA A 51 8.74 -31.30 2.04
N VAL A 52 10.06 -31.34 2.26
CA VAL A 52 10.69 -30.82 3.49
C VAL A 52 11.94 -29.97 3.25
N GLY A 53 12.27 -29.67 1.99
CA GLY A 53 13.41 -28.81 1.63
C GLY A 53 14.63 -29.57 1.10
N THR A 54 14.66 -30.90 1.18
CA THR A 54 15.80 -31.73 0.77
C THR A 54 15.96 -31.90 -0.74
N GLY A 55 14.90 -31.63 -1.51
CA GLY A 55 14.88 -31.89 -2.95
C GLY A 55 14.70 -33.38 -3.32
N LEU A 56 14.30 -34.23 -2.37
CA LEU A 56 14.02 -35.64 -2.65
C LEU A 56 12.96 -35.78 -3.74
N ASN A 57 13.24 -36.59 -4.75
CA ASN A 57 12.41 -36.80 -5.95
C ASN A 57 12.31 -35.59 -6.89
N ALA A 58 13.17 -34.57 -6.75
CA ALA A 58 13.35 -33.53 -7.76
C ALA A 58 14.61 -33.80 -8.59
N HIS A 59 14.57 -33.48 -9.88
CA HIS A 59 15.77 -33.42 -10.70
C HIS A 59 16.71 -32.33 -10.14
N PRO A 60 18.04 -32.55 -10.06
CA PRO A 60 18.97 -31.58 -9.46
C PRO A 60 18.91 -30.17 -10.08
N GLU A 61 18.59 -30.09 -11.37
CA GLU A 61 18.50 -28.82 -12.10
C GLU A 61 17.10 -28.16 -12.04
N LEU A 62 16.09 -28.81 -11.43
CA LEU A 62 14.69 -28.36 -11.50
C LEU A 62 14.53 -26.91 -11.00
N SER A 63 15.08 -26.61 -9.83
CA SER A 63 14.92 -25.30 -9.21
C SER A 63 15.52 -24.17 -10.05
N GLN A 64 16.72 -24.40 -10.58
CA GLN A 64 17.43 -23.44 -11.42
C GLN A 64 16.71 -23.23 -12.76
N LYS A 65 16.35 -24.32 -13.46
CA LYS A 65 15.66 -24.25 -14.75
C LYS A 65 14.30 -23.57 -14.64
N VAL A 66 13.51 -23.88 -13.62
CA VAL A 66 12.21 -23.21 -13.42
C VAL A 66 12.40 -21.72 -13.12
N SER A 67 13.39 -21.35 -12.31
CA SER A 67 13.66 -19.94 -12.00
C SER A 67 14.12 -19.14 -13.23
N GLU A 68 14.96 -19.75 -14.07
CA GLU A 68 15.40 -19.17 -15.35
C GLU A 68 14.24 -19.03 -16.34
N GLU A 69 13.42 -20.07 -16.50
CA GLU A 69 12.26 -20.04 -17.38
C GLU A 69 11.27 -18.95 -16.95
N LEU A 70 10.93 -18.87 -15.66
CA LEU A 70 10.07 -17.81 -15.13
C LEU A 70 10.69 -16.42 -15.32
N THR A 71 12.01 -16.30 -15.19
CA THR A 71 12.71 -15.04 -15.46
C THR A 71 12.55 -14.59 -16.90
N GLN A 72 12.70 -15.51 -17.85
CA GLN A 72 12.55 -15.23 -19.28
C GLN A 72 11.10 -14.89 -19.64
N LEU A 73 10.14 -15.63 -19.10
CA LEU A 73 8.71 -15.45 -19.39
C LEU A 73 8.14 -14.13 -18.82
N ILE A 74 8.51 -13.77 -17.59
CA ILE A 74 7.91 -12.65 -16.87
C ILE A 74 8.74 -11.36 -17.06
N GLY A 75 10.01 -11.47 -17.46
CA GLY A 75 10.89 -10.32 -17.64
C GLY A 75 11.40 -9.72 -16.32
N THR A 76 11.31 -10.47 -15.21
CA THR A 76 11.90 -10.08 -13.92
C THR A 76 12.69 -11.23 -13.33
N LYS A 77 13.80 -10.94 -12.65
CA LYS A 77 14.72 -11.96 -12.15
C LYS A 77 14.10 -12.75 -11.00
N PHE A 78 13.87 -14.04 -11.21
CA PHE A 78 13.61 -15.03 -10.18
C PHE A 78 14.87 -15.84 -9.92
N ILE A 79 15.06 -16.29 -8.68
CA ILE A 79 16.17 -17.17 -8.31
C ILE A 79 15.67 -18.35 -7.49
N SER A 80 16.38 -19.47 -7.59
CA SER A 80 16.23 -20.56 -6.64
C SER A 80 16.59 -20.05 -5.25
N SER A 81 15.66 -20.16 -4.29
CA SER A 81 15.98 -19.80 -2.89
C SER A 81 17.24 -20.52 -2.41
N PRO A 82 18.21 -19.82 -1.78
CA PRO A 82 19.45 -20.40 -1.31
C PRO A 82 19.26 -21.41 -0.18
N ASN A 83 18.13 -21.35 0.53
CA ASN A 83 17.77 -22.30 1.58
C ASN A 83 16.30 -22.72 1.46
N LYS A 84 16.07 -23.96 1.00
CA LYS A 84 14.73 -24.51 0.77
C LYS A 84 13.97 -24.82 2.06
N PHE A 85 14.65 -25.09 3.16
CA PHE A 85 14.01 -25.28 4.47
C PHE A 85 13.38 -23.97 4.93
N HIS A 86 14.14 -22.87 4.86
CA HIS A 86 13.66 -21.53 5.13
C HIS A 86 12.47 -21.16 4.22
N ALA A 87 12.59 -21.36 2.91
CA ALA A 87 11.52 -21.00 1.96
C ALA A 87 10.20 -21.79 2.16
N LEU A 88 10.25 -22.98 2.77
CA LEU A 88 9.06 -23.77 3.08
C LEU A 88 8.45 -23.37 4.42
N THR A 89 9.28 -23.15 5.44
CA THR A 89 8.82 -22.87 6.81
C THR A 89 8.56 -21.39 7.09
N SER A 90 9.39 -20.47 6.57
CA SER A 90 9.25 -19.03 6.80
C SER A 90 8.54 -18.35 5.63
N HIS A 91 7.72 -17.33 5.95
CA HIS A 91 7.09 -16.42 4.98
C HIS A 91 7.42 -14.96 5.31
N ASP A 92 8.61 -14.74 5.86
CA ASP A 92 9.14 -13.44 6.25
C ASP A 92 9.27 -12.44 5.08
N ALA A 93 9.60 -12.90 3.87
CA ALA A 93 9.63 -12.04 2.68
C ALA A 93 8.26 -11.41 2.36
N ILE A 94 7.18 -12.17 2.51
CA ILE A 94 5.80 -11.69 2.34
C ILE A 94 5.45 -10.74 3.48
N ASN A 95 5.74 -11.12 4.73
CA ASN A 95 5.49 -10.29 5.91
C ASN A 95 6.22 -8.94 5.82
N PHE A 96 7.51 -8.94 5.45
CA PHE A 96 8.32 -7.75 5.28
C PHE A 96 7.78 -6.84 4.17
N THR A 97 7.43 -7.40 3.02
CA THR A 97 6.86 -6.63 1.91
C THR A 97 5.50 -6.03 2.29
N HIS A 98 4.65 -6.79 2.97
CA HIS A 98 3.38 -6.27 3.43
C HIS A 98 3.55 -5.15 4.47
N GLY A 99 4.59 -5.22 5.30
CA GLY A 99 4.98 -4.12 6.19
C GLY A 99 5.29 -2.81 5.45
N ALA A 100 5.93 -2.89 4.28
CA ALA A 100 6.15 -1.74 3.40
C ALA A 100 4.83 -1.22 2.81
N MET A 101 3.91 -2.11 2.42
CA MET A 101 2.56 -1.74 1.96
C MET A 101 1.72 -1.08 3.06
N LYS A 102 1.82 -1.53 4.32
CA LYS A 102 1.22 -0.85 5.47
C LYS A 102 1.80 0.56 5.64
N GLY A 103 3.11 0.73 5.42
CA GLY A 103 3.75 2.06 5.40
C GLY A 103 3.09 3.00 4.38
N LEU A 104 2.85 2.51 3.15
CA LEU A 104 2.08 3.23 2.13
C LEU A 104 0.65 3.55 2.60
N ALA A 105 -0.06 2.59 3.19
CA ALA A 105 -1.42 2.79 3.70
C ALA A 105 -1.48 3.89 4.78
N ALA A 106 -0.49 3.96 5.68
CA ALA A 106 -0.39 5.01 6.69
C ALA A 106 -0.16 6.40 6.05
N ASN A 107 0.68 6.48 5.02
CA ASN A 107 0.91 7.73 4.28
C ASN A 107 -0.36 8.17 3.53
N LEU A 108 -1.07 7.24 2.87
CA LEU A 108 -2.33 7.54 2.19
C LEU A 108 -3.43 7.99 3.16
N MET A 109 -3.52 7.36 4.34
CA MET A 109 -4.41 7.81 5.42
C MET A 109 -4.14 9.27 5.79
N LYS A 110 -2.87 9.65 5.96
CA LYS A 110 -2.48 11.04 6.27
C LYS A 110 -2.89 12.00 5.15
N ILE A 111 -2.53 11.68 3.90
CA ILE A 111 -2.84 12.51 2.73
C ILE A 111 -4.35 12.71 2.58
N ALA A 112 -5.13 11.63 2.59
CA ALA A 112 -6.59 11.71 2.43
C ALA A 112 -7.25 12.49 3.58
N ASN A 113 -6.73 12.37 4.81
CA ASN A 113 -7.18 13.17 5.95
C ASN A 113 -6.94 14.67 5.74
N ASP A 114 -5.73 15.06 5.34
CA ASP A 114 -5.42 16.46 5.09
C ASP A 114 -6.33 17.03 4.00
N ILE A 115 -6.47 16.34 2.86
CA ILE A 115 -7.30 16.81 1.74
C ILE A 115 -8.76 17.03 2.18
N ARG A 116 -9.37 16.07 2.89
CA ARG A 116 -10.77 16.23 3.34
C ARG A 116 -10.95 17.32 4.40
N TRP A 117 -9.95 17.55 5.27
CA TRP A 117 -9.99 18.64 6.24
C TRP A 117 -9.83 20.00 5.56
N LEU A 118 -8.87 20.13 4.65
CA LEU A 118 -8.64 21.35 3.89
C LEU A 118 -9.82 21.70 2.98
N ALA A 119 -10.56 20.71 2.49
CA ALA A 119 -11.78 20.90 1.70
C ALA A 119 -13.07 21.01 2.53
N SER A 120 -12.99 20.91 3.87
CA SER A 120 -14.17 20.97 4.73
C SER A 120 -14.87 22.32 4.64
N GLY A 121 -16.19 22.34 4.48
CA GLY A 121 -16.93 23.57 4.21
C GLY A 121 -18.39 23.32 3.82
N PRO A 122 -19.04 24.24 3.08
CA PRO A 122 -18.44 25.40 2.40
C PRO A 122 -18.26 26.65 3.29
N ARG A 123 -18.85 26.68 4.50
CA ARG A 123 -18.83 27.89 5.36
C ARG A 123 -18.31 27.67 6.78
N CYS A 124 -18.39 26.44 7.29
CA CYS A 124 -18.14 26.12 8.70
C CYS A 124 -16.93 25.18 8.89
N GLY A 125 -16.01 25.15 7.93
CA GLY A 125 -14.79 24.36 7.95
C GLY A 125 -13.57 25.22 7.61
N LEU A 126 -12.50 24.60 7.12
CA LEU A 126 -11.29 25.31 6.68
C LEU A 126 -11.47 25.93 5.29
N GLY A 127 -12.05 25.17 4.35
CA GLY A 127 -12.38 25.64 3.00
C GLY A 127 -11.19 26.16 2.18
N GLU A 128 -9.98 25.66 2.42
CA GLU A 128 -8.76 26.08 1.70
C GLU A 128 -8.60 25.38 0.34
N LEU A 129 -9.21 24.20 0.18
CA LEU A 129 -9.24 23.44 -1.07
C LEU A 129 -10.67 23.27 -1.55
N ILE A 130 -10.81 23.14 -2.87
CA ILE A 130 -12.01 22.70 -3.57
C ILE A 130 -11.67 21.34 -4.19
N ILE A 131 -12.54 20.36 -3.99
CA ILE A 131 -12.43 19.01 -4.56
C ILE A 131 -13.57 18.77 -5.56
N PRO A 132 -13.39 17.86 -6.54
CA PRO A 132 -14.44 17.51 -7.50
C PRO A 132 -15.71 16.95 -6.83
N GLU A 133 -16.86 17.33 -7.35
CA GLU A 133 -18.16 16.73 -7.00
C GLU A 133 -18.43 15.56 -7.95
N ASN A 134 -18.36 14.32 -7.46
CA ASN A 134 -18.55 13.11 -8.30
C ASN A 134 -19.95 12.51 -8.14
N GLU A 135 -20.51 12.57 -6.94
CA GLU A 135 -21.85 12.09 -6.64
C GLU A 135 -22.83 13.26 -6.65
N PRO A 136 -24.10 13.05 -7.06
CA PRO A 136 -25.09 14.12 -7.05
C PRO A 136 -25.25 14.69 -5.64
N GLY A 137 -24.80 15.93 -5.43
CA GLY A 137 -25.18 16.71 -4.26
C GLY A 137 -26.70 16.83 -4.19
N SER A 138 -27.26 16.89 -2.98
CA SER A 138 -28.68 17.18 -2.84
C SER A 138 -28.96 18.57 -3.40
N SER A 139 -29.93 18.71 -4.30
CA SER A 139 -30.31 19.99 -4.91
C SER A 139 -30.71 21.06 -3.88
N ILE A 140 -31.01 20.64 -2.64
CA ILE A 140 -31.31 21.50 -1.49
C ILE A 140 -30.05 22.08 -0.80
N MET A 141 -28.85 21.55 -1.09
CA MET A 141 -27.58 21.95 -0.46
C MET A 141 -26.50 22.34 -1.49
N PRO A 142 -26.63 23.52 -2.15
CA PRO A 142 -25.65 23.98 -3.13
C PRO A 142 -24.24 24.12 -2.53
N GLY A 143 -23.23 23.62 -3.25
CA GLY A 143 -21.81 23.71 -2.87
C GLY A 143 -21.38 22.74 -1.76
N LYS A 144 -22.25 21.82 -1.32
CA LYS A 144 -21.86 20.73 -0.42
C LYS A 144 -21.28 19.58 -1.24
N VAL A 145 -19.97 19.36 -1.10
CA VAL A 145 -19.27 18.20 -1.67
C VAL A 145 -18.75 17.32 -0.55
N ASN A 146 -19.18 16.05 -0.54
CA ASN A 146 -18.63 15.07 0.39
C ASN A 146 -17.31 14.51 -0.18
N PRO A 147 -16.26 14.35 0.63
CA PRO A 147 -14.96 13.84 0.17
C PRO A 147 -14.95 12.30 0.07
N THR A 148 -15.89 11.70 -0.68
CA THR A 148 -16.13 10.24 -0.76
C THR A 148 -14.89 9.43 -1.15
N GLN A 149 -14.07 9.97 -2.05
CA GLN A 149 -12.81 9.34 -2.43
C GLN A 149 -11.79 9.33 -1.27
N CYS A 150 -11.74 10.39 -0.46
CA CYS A 150 -10.91 10.40 0.74
C CYS A 150 -11.42 9.36 1.74
N GLU A 151 -12.74 9.25 1.92
CA GLU A 151 -13.38 8.26 2.80
C GLU A 151 -12.99 6.82 2.37
N ALA A 152 -13.11 6.51 1.08
CA ALA A 152 -12.71 5.21 0.52
C ALA A 152 -11.23 4.88 0.77
N VAL A 153 -10.31 5.84 0.51
CA VAL A 153 -8.87 5.67 0.80
C VAL A 153 -8.63 5.38 2.27
N THR A 154 -9.29 6.13 3.17
CA THR A 154 -9.10 5.92 4.61
C THR A 154 -9.65 4.57 5.10
N MET A 155 -10.76 4.08 4.54
CA MET A 155 -11.29 2.74 4.84
C MET A 155 -10.33 1.64 4.36
N VAL A 156 -9.81 1.76 3.14
CA VAL A 156 -8.80 0.82 2.60
C VAL A 156 -7.55 0.81 3.47
N ALA A 157 -7.06 1.96 3.91
CA ALA A 157 -5.88 2.03 4.76
C ALA A 157 -6.07 1.28 6.10
N VAL A 158 -7.26 1.36 6.72
CA VAL A 158 -7.58 0.56 7.92
C VAL A 158 -7.60 -0.93 7.60
N GLN A 159 -8.20 -1.33 6.49
CA GLN A 159 -8.24 -2.75 6.07
C GLN A 159 -6.83 -3.32 5.88
N VAL A 160 -5.93 -2.57 5.22
CA VAL A 160 -4.53 -2.99 5.02
C VAL A 160 -3.80 -3.15 6.34
N MET A 161 -4.02 -2.27 7.32
CA MET A 161 -3.43 -2.40 8.66
C MET A 161 -3.94 -3.66 9.39
N GLY A 162 -5.22 -4.01 9.24
CA GLY A 162 -5.77 -5.25 9.77
C GLY A 162 -5.18 -6.49 9.09
N ASN A 163 -5.05 -6.45 7.77
CA ASN A 163 -4.44 -7.51 6.97
C ASN A 163 -2.95 -7.73 7.36
N ASP A 164 -2.22 -6.65 7.65
CA ASP A 164 -0.83 -6.71 8.13
C ASP A 164 -0.71 -7.47 9.45
N ALA A 165 -1.62 -7.19 10.39
CA ALA A 165 -1.66 -7.92 11.66
C ALA A 165 -1.95 -9.42 11.44
N ALA A 166 -2.92 -9.76 10.58
CA ALA A 166 -3.25 -11.14 10.26
C ALA A 166 -2.06 -11.89 9.63
N ILE A 167 -1.35 -11.26 8.69
CA ILE A 167 -0.14 -11.81 8.05
C ILE A 167 0.97 -11.98 9.09
N GLY A 168 1.21 -10.99 9.94
CA GLY A 168 2.24 -11.05 10.98
C GLY A 168 2.02 -12.20 11.95
N PHE A 169 0.78 -12.41 12.41
CA PHE A 169 0.44 -13.56 13.23
C PHE A 169 0.65 -14.85 12.45
N ALA A 170 0.07 -15.01 11.26
CA ALA A 170 0.18 -16.23 10.45
C ALA A 170 1.64 -16.62 10.11
N ALA A 171 2.48 -15.64 9.79
CA ALA A 171 3.90 -15.87 9.49
C ALA A 171 4.68 -16.39 10.70
N SER A 172 4.30 -15.98 11.92
CA SER A 172 4.94 -16.41 13.17
C SER A 172 4.61 -17.85 13.59
N GLN A 173 3.54 -18.45 13.06
CA GLN A 173 3.02 -19.74 13.51
C GLN A 173 3.59 -20.96 12.74
N GLY A 174 4.77 -20.83 12.13
CA GLY A 174 5.45 -21.96 11.49
C GLY A 174 5.83 -23.05 12.50
N ASN A 175 5.69 -24.32 12.12
CA ASN A 175 6.12 -25.45 12.95
C ASN A 175 7.02 -26.38 12.14
N PHE A 176 8.26 -26.57 12.63
CA PHE A 176 9.24 -27.45 12.00
C PHE A 176 9.48 -27.08 10.52
N GLU A 177 9.38 -28.03 9.59
CA GLU A 177 9.73 -27.85 8.18
C GLU A 177 8.69 -27.07 7.35
N LEU A 178 7.52 -26.71 7.92
CA LEU A 178 6.44 -26.11 7.13
C LEU A 178 5.58 -25.13 7.94
N ASN A 179 5.35 -23.94 7.38
CA ASN A 179 4.24 -23.09 7.79
C ASN A 179 3.01 -23.40 6.94
N VAL A 180 1.92 -23.78 7.61
CA VAL A 180 0.65 -24.21 7.00
C VAL A 180 -0.38 -23.09 6.85
N PHE A 181 -0.03 -21.86 7.24
CA PHE A 181 -0.89 -20.67 7.12
C PHE A 181 -0.73 -19.94 5.77
N LYS A 182 -0.07 -20.56 4.77
CA LYS A 182 0.17 -19.96 3.44
C LYS A 182 -1.09 -19.36 2.80
N PRO A 183 -2.28 -20.02 2.83
CA PRO A 183 -3.47 -19.48 2.19
C PRO A 183 -3.93 -18.15 2.79
N VAL A 184 -3.95 -18.01 4.12
CA VAL A 184 -4.37 -16.76 4.77
C VAL A 184 -3.34 -15.65 4.59
N ILE A 185 -2.05 -15.99 4.52
CA ILE A 185 -0.98 -15.04 4.23
C ILE A 185 -1.15 -14.44 2.83
N ILE A 186 -1.24 -15.28 1.79
CA ILE A 186 -1.30 -14.78 0.42
C ILE A 186 -2.64 -14.10 0.10
N TYR A 187 -3.75 -14.57 0.70
CA TYR A 187 -5.06 -13.94 0.56
C TYR A 187 -5.04 -12.48 1.03
N ASN A 188 -4.57 -12.24 2.26
CA ASN A 188 -4.51 -10.88 2.82
C ASN A 188 -3.51 -10.01 2.05
N PHE A 189 -2.39 -10.59 1.60
CA PHE A 189 -1.40 -9.87 0.81
C PHE A 189 -1.99 -9.35 -0.50
N LEU A 190 -2.63 -10.22 -1.28
CA LEU A 190 -3.24 -9.87 -2.57
C LEU A 190 -4.42 -8.92 -2.40
N GLN A 191 -5.27 -9.15 -1.39
CA GLN A 191 -6.37 -8.23 -1.09
C GLN A 191 -5.86 -6.81 -0.81
N SER A 192 -4.81 -6.67 0.02
CA SER A 192 -4.22 -5.35 0.30
C SER A 192 -3.64 -4.71 -0.96
N LEU A 193 -3.03 -5.49 -1.85
CA LEU A 193 -2.44 -5.00 -3.10
C LEU A 193 -3.52 -4.42 -4.00
N ASP A 194 -4.58 -5.17 -4.26
CA ASP A 194 -5.68 -4.77 -5.13
C ASP A 194 -6.40 -3.54 -4.57
N LEU A 195 -6.76 -3.56 -3.29
CA LEU A 195 -7.44 -2.44 -2.63
C LEU A 195 -6.61 -1.15 -2.68
N LEU A 196 -5.30 -1.22 -2.42
CA LEU A 196 -4.43 -0.05 -2.49
C LEU A 196 -4.33 0.48 -3.92
N ALA A 197 -4.10 -0.39 -4.90
CA ALA A 197 -3.97 0.00 -6.29
C ALA A 197 -5.26 0.66 -6.82
N ASP A 198 -6.40 0.02 -6.61
CA ASP A 198 -7.70 0.51 -7.05
C ASP A 198 -8.08 1.83 -6.37
N SER A 199 -7.85 1.92 -5.05
CA SER A 199 -8.17 3.12 -4.27
C SER A 199 -7.28 4.30 -4.67
N MET A 200 -5.98 4.08 -4.88
CA MET A 200 -5.07 5.13 -5.37
C MET A 200 -5.45 5.60 -6.78
N HIS A 201 -5.84 4.66 -7.66
CA HIS A 201 -6.27 4.99 -9.01
C HIS A 201 -7.57 5.81 -9.01
N SER A 202 -8.58 5.34 -8.27
CA SER A 202 -9.87 6.02 -8.10
C SER A 202 -9.69 7.41 -7.48
N PHE A 203 -8.92 7.51 -6.39
CA PHE A 203 -8.63 8.79 -5.74
C PHE A 203 -7.91 9.77 -6.67
N ASN A 204 -6.97 9.28 -7.50
CA ASN A 204 -6.29 10.13 -8.46
C ASN A 204 -7.28 10.71 -9.48
N ILE A 205 -8.09 9.86 -10.13
CA ILE A 205 -9.01 10.27 -11.19
C ILE A 205 -10.14 11.16 -10.65
N HIS A 206 -10.73 10.78 -9.53
CA HIS A 206 -11.97 11.37 -9.03
C HIS A 206 -11.74 12.42 -7.93
N CYS A 207 -10.50 12.67 -7.50
CA CYS A 207 -10.21 13.70 -6.50
C CYS A 207 -8.94 14.47 -6.83
N ALA A 208 -7.78 13.80 -6.78
CA ALA A 208 -6.48 14.47 -6.73
C ALA A 208 -6.19 15.38 -7.95
N VAL A 209 -6.53 14.92 -9.16
CA VAL A 209 -6.29 15.70 -10.39
C VAL A 209 -7.14 16.96 -10.51
N GLY A 210 -8.27 17.03 -9.80
CA GLY A 210 -9.21 18.15 -9.84
C GLY A 210 -9.18 19.01 -8.57
N ILE A 211 -8.17 18.85 -7.71
CA ILE A 211 -7.99 19.71 -6.54
C ILE A 211 -7.62 21.12 -7.01
N GLU A 212 -8.41 22.10 -6.57
CA GLU A 212 -8.14 23.52 -6.80
C GLU A 212 -8.03 24.27 -5.46
N PRO A 213 -7.16 25.29 -5.36
CA PRO A 213 -7.11 26.14 -4.18
C PRO A 213 -8.31 27.10 -4.15
N ASN A 214 -8.96 27.20 -2.99
CA ASN A 214 -9.97 28.25 -2.76
C ASN A 214 -9.25 29.56 -2.42
N ARG A 215 -9.35 30.57 -3.29
CA ARG A 215 -8.57 31.82 -3.19
C ARG A 215 -9.29 32.93 -2.45
#